data_AF-A0A1J3GCZ9-F1
#
_entry.id   AF-A0A1J3GCZ9-F1
#
_cell.length_a   1.000
_cell.length_b   1.000
_cell.length_c   1.000
_cell.angle_alpha   90.00
_cell.angle_beta   90.00
_cell.angle_gamma   90.00
#
_symmetry.space_group_name_H-M   'P 1'
#
loop_
_entity.id
_entity.type
_entity.pdbx_description
1 polymer ?
#
loop_
_entity_poly.entity_id
_entity_poly.type
_entity_poly.pdbx_seq_one_letter_code
_entity_poly.pdbx_strand_id
1 'polypeptide(L)'
;GNLMLGQPGMKQSIPVGETGIRELAAYLLDYNGFSGVPPTALVSISHVQFHVSDAFSFSSVPYKVASLQRFVGHDFDAGELGPGSFTVTSVHRIGILDVRVMNLDRHAGNMLVKKRCDQDMKGYNRLGTAELVPIDH
;
A
#
# COMPACT_ATOMS: atom_id res chain seq x y z
N GLY A 1 15.14 -9.40 20.36
CA GLY A 1 14.45 -8.60 21.39
C GLY A 1 13.01 -8.44 20.97
N ASN A 2 12.06 -8.86 21.80
CA ASN A 2 10.63 -8.85 21.49
C ASN A 2 10.09 -7.42 21.58
N LEU A 3 9.77 -6.81 20.44
CA LEU A 3 9.01 -5.55 20.42
C LEU A 3 7.52 -5.91 20.46
N MET A 4 6.83 -5.43 21.50
CA MET A 4 5.38 -5.57 21.65
C MET A 4 4.65 -4.50 20.84
N LEU A 5 3.42 -4.81 20.43
CA LEU A 5 2.52 -3.89 19.73
C LEU A 5 2.40 -2.56 20.51
N GLY A 6 2.65 -1.44 19.84
CA GLY A 6 2.57 -0.10 20.46
C GLY A 6 3.86 0.42 21.13
N GLN A 7 4.97 -0.34 21.12
CA GLN A 7 6.26 0.20 21.52
C GLN A 7 6.86 1.09 20.42
N PRO A 8 7.59 2.18 20.76
CA PRO A 8 8.30 2.96 19.76
C PRO A 8 9.28 2.06 19.00
N GLY A 9 9.22 2.08 17.66
CA GLY A 9 10.21 1.38 16.83
C GLY A 9 11.56 2.08 16.83
N MET A 10 12.45 1.66 15.92
CA MET A 10 13.73 2.33 15.68
C MET A 10 13.55 3.82 15.31
N LYS A 11 12.35 4.20 14.84
CA LYS A 11 11.88 5.58 14.74
C LYS A 11 10.80 5.79 15.81
N GLN A 12 11.02 6.75 16.70
CA GLN A 12 10.15 7.06 17.84
C GLN A 12 8.71 7.44 17.45
N SER A 13 8.49 7.83 16.19
CA SER A 13 7.20 8.26 15.63
C SER A 13 6.36 7.14 15.00
N ILE A 14 6.87 5.91 14.89
CA ILE A 14 6.15 4.77 14.28
C ILE A 14 6.11 3.63 15.31
N PRO A 15 4.95 3.33 15.92
CA PRO A 15 4.82 2.22 16.85
C PRO A 15 5.02 0.89 16.13
N VAL A 16 5.69 -0.06 16.79
CA VAL A 16 5.97 -1.37 16.22
C VAL A 16 4.70 -2.18 16.11
N GLY A 17 4.50 -2.80 14.94
CA GLY A 17 3.40 -3.72 14.66
C GLY A 17 2.08 -3.05 14.27
N GLU A 18 2.03 -1.72 14.12
CA GLU A 18 0.83 -1.00 13.66
C GLU A 18 0.73 -0.86 12.12
N THR A 19 1.73 -1.32 11.37
CA THR A 19 1.76 -1.19 9.90
C THR A 19 0.49 -1.73 9.25
N GLY A 20 0.00 -2.90 9.68
CA GLY A 20 -1.25 -3.46 9.14
C GLY A 20 -2.49 -2.61 9.43
N ILE A 21 -2.51 -1.87 10.55
CA ILE A 21 -3.61 -0.95 10.89
C ILE A 21 -3.54 0.29 9.99
N ARG A 22 -2.32 0.81 9.71
CA ARG A 22 -2.12 1.94 8.79
C ARG A 22 -2.62 1.63 7.38
N GLU A 23 -2.34 0.43 6.88
CA GLU A 23 -2.84 -0.04 5.57
C GLU A 23 -4.38 -0.10 5.52
N LEU A 24 -5.00 -0.65 6.57
CA LEU A 24 -6.46 -0.69 6.66
C LEU A 24 -7.04 0.73 6.76
N ALA A 25 -6.43 1.60 7.56
CA ALA A 25 -6.87 2.97 7.74
C ALA A 25 -6.80 3.76 6.42
N ALA A 26 -5.75 3.57 5.60
CA ALA A 26 -5.65 4.20 4.30
C ALA A 26 -6.85 3.86 3.39
N TYR A 27 -7.25 2.59 3.35
CA TYR A 27 -8.43 2.16 2.60
C TYR A 27 -9.73 2.73 3.19
N LEU A 28 -9.90 2.72 4.52
CA LEU A 28 -11.11 3.24 5.17
C LEU A 28 -11.25 4.76 5.06
N LEU A 29 -10.14 5.50 5.03
CA LEU A 29 -10.10 6.96 4.93
C LEU A 29 -10.16 7.46 3.48
N ASP A 30 -10.00 6.56 2.50
CA ASP A 30 -10.23 6.81 1.09
C ASP A 30 -11.73 6.86 0.76
N TYR A 31 -12.34 8.00 1.10
CA TYR A 31 -13.76 8.24 0.93
C TYR A 31 -14.21 8.06 -0.53
N ASN A 32 -15.17 7.16 -0.75
CA ASN A 32 -15.69 6.78 -2.07
C ASN A 32 -14.62 6.31 -3.08
N GLY A 33 -13.44 5.85 -2.61
CA GLY A 33 -12.34 5.44 -3.48
C GLY A 33 -11.74 6.61 -4.27
N PHE A 34 -11.78 7.82 -3.71
CA PHE A 34 -11.25 9.05 -4.31
C PHE A 34 -9.77 8.92 -4.70
N SER A 35 -8.95 8.33 -3.84
CA SER A 35 -7.51 8.13 -4.01
C SER A 35 -7.16 6.82 -4.69
N GLY A 36 -8.10 5.89 -4.76
CA GLY A 36 -7.95 4.62 -5.47
C GLY A 36 -7.19 3.57 -4.66
N VAL A 37 -7.20 3.65 -3.33
CA VAL A 37 -6.58 2.64 -2.47
C VAL A 37 -7.27 1.30 -2.71
N PRO A 38 -6.54 0.23 -3.06
CA PRO A 38 -7.15 -1.08 -3.25
C PRO A 38 -7.79 -1.57 -1.95
N PRO A 39 -8.90 -2.33 -2.00
CA PRO A 39 -9.52 -2.92 -0.83
C PRO A 39 -8.51 -3.61 0.07
N THR A 40 -8.45 -3.15 1.32
CA THR A 40 -7.56 -3.68 2.36
C THR A 40 -8.40 -4.16 3.54
N ALA A 41 -8.07 -5.34 4.08
CA ALA A 41 -8.69 -5.88 5.29
C ALA A 41 -7.63 -6.32 6.29
N LEU A 42 -7.94 -6.25 7.59
CA LEU A 42 -7.18 -6.98 8.60
C LEU A 42 -7.68 -8.42 8.66
N VAL A 43 -6.78 -9.38 8.53
CA VAL A 43 -7.09 -10.80 8.51
C VAL A 43 -6.28 -11.54 9.57
N SER A 44 -6.85 -12.61 10.11
CA SER A 44 -6.13 -13.60 10.91
C SER A 44 -5.81 -14.80 10.02
N ILE A 45 -4.53 -15.13 9.89
CA ILE A 45 -4.04 -16.22 9.05
C ILE A 45 -3.47 -17.30 9.97
N SER A 46 -3.97 -18.52 9.85
CA SER A 46 -3.49 -19.72 10.55
C SER A 46 -3.00 -20.77 9.56
N HIS A 47 -2.41 -21.87 10.05
CA HIS A 47 -1.94 -23.01 9.22
C HIS A 47 -0.85 -22.68 8.19
N VAL A 48 -0.13 -21.56 8.35
CA VAL A 48 1.05 -21.21 7.57
C VAL A 48 2.28 -21.34 8.47
N GLN A 49 3.40 -21.83 7.93
CA GLN A 49 4.65 -21.93 8.68
C GLN A 49 5.23 -20.53 8.88
N PHE A 50 4.81 -19.89 9.97
CA PHE A 50 5.31 -18.60 10.35
C PHE A 50 6.66 -18.73 11.07
N HIS A 51 7.53 -17.73 10.92
CA HIS A 51 8.61 -17.52 11.87
C HIS A 51 7.95 -17.13 13.21
N VAL A 52 7.86 -18.09 14.12
CA VAL A 52 7.37 -17.92 15.49
C VAL A 52 8.61 -18.03 16.38
N SER A 53 8.84 -17.05 17.25
CA SER A 53 9.86 -17.17 18.29
C SER A 53 9.47 -18.33 19.21
N ASP A 54 10.42 -19.21 19.55
CA ASP A 54 10.28 -20.47 20.31
C ASP A 54 9.59 -20.39 21.70
N ALA A 55 9.04 -19.23 22.08
CA ALA A 55 8.44 -18.97 23.38
C ALA A 55 6.95 -19.35 23.50
N PHE A 56 6.27 -19.76 22.43
CA PHE A 56 4.85 -20.13 22.50
C PHE A 56 4.66 -21.60 22.82
N SER A 57 4.32 -21.85 24.08
CA SER A 57 3.94 -23.14 24.63
C SER A 57 2.66 -23.67 23.98
N PHE A 58 2.71 -24.96 23.67
CA PHE A 58 1.71 -25.80 23.04
C PHE A 58 0.29 -25.68 23.64
N SER A 59 -0.69 -25.20 22.85
CA SER A 59 -2.12 -25.59 22.95
C SER A 59 -3.04 -24.96 21.89
N SER A 60 -2.65 -23.89 21.20
CA SER A 60 -3.45 -23.24 20.14
C SER A 60 -2.76 -23.29 18.78
N VAL A 61 -3.54 -23.39 17.69
CA VAL A 61 -3.00 -23.25 16.32
C VAL A 61 -2.43 -21.84 16.19
N PRO A 62 -1.12 -21.68 15.87
CA PRO A 62 -0.52 -20.36 15.75
C PRO A 62 -1.19 -19.59 14.61
N TYR A 63 -1.57 -18.34 14.87
CA TYR A 63 -2.12 -17.42 13.88
C TYR A 63 -1.38 -16.08 13.93
N LYS A 64 -1.36 -15.37 12.79
CA LYS A 64 -0.87 -13.99 12.69
C LYS A 64 -1.95 -13.07 12.17
N VAL A 65 -2.01 -11.87 12.74
CA VAL A 65 -2.86 -10.78 12.23
C VAL A 65 -2.02 -9.95 11.27
N ALA A 66 -2.55 -9.68 10.08
CA ALA A 66 -1.89 -8.91 9.04
C ALA A 66 -2.90 -8.13 8.19
N SER A 67 -2.44 -7.10 7.48
CA SER A 67 -3.21 -6.49 6.39
C SER A 67 -3.15 -7.39 5.15
N LEU A 68 -4.30 -7.55 4.50
CA LEU A 68 -4.43 -8.19 3.19
C LEU A 68 -5.05 -7.18 2.24
N GLN A 69 -4.28 -6.77 1.24
CA GLN A 69 -4.71 -5.83 0.21
C GLN A 69 -4.99 -6.58 -1.10
N ARG A 70 -6.05 -6.17 -1.80
CA ARG A 70 -6.39 -6.71 -3.12
C ARG A 70 -5.23 -6.44 -4.08
N PHE A 71 -4.72 -7.50 -4.70
CA PHE A 71 -3.74 -7.40 -5.76
C PHE A 71 -4.28 -6.58 -6.94
N VAL A 72 -3.46 -5.67 -7.44
CA VAL A 72 -3.75 -4.86 -8.63
C VAL A 72 -2.75 -5.23 -9.72
N GLY A 73 -3.24 -5.80 -10.82
CA GLY A 73 -2.43 -6.07 -11.99
C GLY A 73 -1.92 -4.76 -12.60
N HIS A 74 -0.60 -4.65 -12.70
CA HIS A 74 0.12 -3.48 -13.18
C HIS A 74 1.27 -3.95 -14.08
N ASP A 75 1.79 -3.04 -14.90
CA ASP A 75 2.91 -3.35 -15.79
C ASP A 75 4.25 -2.95 -15.16
N PHE A 76 4.26 -1.87 -14.39
CA PHE A 76 5.44 -1.33 -13.70
C PHE A 76 5.03 -0.36 -12.59
N ASP A 77 6.00 0.09 -11.80
CA ASP A 77 5.84 1.17 -10.83
C ASP A 77 6.16 2.56 -11.44
N ALA A 78 5.84 3.62 -10.71
CA ALA A 78 6.02 4.99 -11.19
C ALA A 78 7.50 5.37 -11.42
N GLY A 79 8.46 4.61 -10.91
CA GLY A 79 9.90 4.84 -11.11
C GLY A 79 10.36 4.61 -12.55
N GLU A 80 9.62 3.82 -13.33
CA GLU A 80 9.90 3.61 -14.75
C GLU A 80 9.42 4.77 -15.64
N LEU A 81 8.62 5.69 -15.10
CA LEU A 81 8.08 6.83 -15.84
C LEU A 81 8.54 8.16 -15.25
N GLY A 82 8.76 9.14 -16.13
CA GLY A 82 8.99 10.52 -15.69
C GLY A 82 7.71 11.17 -15.13
N PRO A 83 7.81 12.14 -14.20
CA PRO A 83 6.66 12.81 -13.56
C PRO A 83 5.62 13.38 -14.53
N GLY A 84 6.05 13.81 -15.72
CA GLY A 84 5.14 14.31 -16.75
C GLY A 84 4.21 13.24 -17.34
N SER A 85 4.44 11.95 -17.10
CA SER A 85 3.66 10.86 -17.70
C SER A 85 2.32 10.61 -16.97
N PHE A 86 2.17 11.10 -15.75
CA PHE A 86 1.03 10.85 -14.88
C PHE A 86 -0.06 11.91 -15.02
N THR A 87 -1.32 11.52 -14.82
CA THR A 87 -2.40 12.51 -14.77
C THR A 87 -2.23 13.39 -13.52
N VAL A 88 -2.47 14.70 -13.67
CA VAL A 88 -2.47 15.63 -12.51
C VAL A 88 -3.49 15.20 -11.46
N THR A 89 -4.63 14.69 -11.90
CA THR A 89 -5.71 14.21 -11.02
C THR A 89 -5.26 13.04 -10.15
N SER A 90 -4.59 12.02 -10.70
CA SER A 90 -4.09 10.88 -9.93
C SER A 90 -3.02 11.29 -8.93
N VAL A 91 -2.11 12.20 -9.32
CA VAL A 91 -1.08 12.74 -8.42
C VAL A 91 -1.72 13.50 -7.25
N HIS A 92 -2.68 14.39 -7.51
CA HIS A 92 -3.37 15.15 -6.45
C HIS A 92 -4.16 14.25 -5.51
N ARG A 93 -4.85 13.24 -6.04
CA ARG A 93 -5.61 12.25 -5.27
C ARG A 93 -4.73 11.53 -4.25
N ILE A 94 -3.55 11.07 -4.66
CA ILE A 94 -2.60 10.38 -3.79
C ILE A 94 -1.98 11.36 -2.78
N GLY A 95 -1.55 12.55 -3.24
CA GLY A 95 -0.96 13.56 -2.35
C GLY A 95 -1.90 14.03 -1.24
N ILE A 96 -3.20 14.21 -1.54
CA ILE A 96 -4.22 14.56 -0.54
C ILE A 96 -4.36 13.45 0.51
N LEU A 97 -4.37 12.17 0.09
CA LEU A 97 -4.43 11.05 1.03
C LEU A 97 -3.19 11.02 1.92
N ASP A 98 -1.99 11.12 1.34
CA ASP A 98 -0.73 11.05 2.07
C ASP A 98 -0.63 12.15 3.14
N VAL A 99 -1.10 13.38 2.85
CA VAL A 99 -1.20 14.44 3.85
C VAL A 99 -2.19 14.08 4.97
N ARG A 100 -3.35 13.53 4.62
CA ARG A 100 -4.40 13.18 5.60
C ARG A 100 -3.98 12.06 6.54
N VAL A 101 -3.25 11.07 6.04
CA VAL A 101 -2.80 9.91 6.83
C VAL A 101 -1.37 10.05 7.35
N MET A 102 -0.71 11.17 7.05
CA MET A 102 0.68 11.44 7.37
C MET A 102 1.59 10.29 6.89
N ASN A 103 1.46 9.92 5.61
CA ASN A 103 2.34 8.90 5.01
C ASN A 103 3.76 9.47 4.90
N LEU A 104 4.72 8.79 5.55
CA LEU A 104 6.12 9.23 5.64
C LEU A 104 7.06 8.50 4.69
N ASP A 105 6.54 7.52 3.93
CA ASP A 105 7.37 6.63 3.10
C ASP A 105 6.87 6.52 1.66
N ARG A 106 6.08 7.50 1.18
CA ARG A 106 5.63 7.53 -0.21
C ARG A 106 6.84 7.69 -1.14
N HIS A 107 7.05 6.69 -1.98
CA HIS A 107 8.02 6.73 -3.07
C HIS A 107 7.48 6.13 -4.37
N ALA A 108 8.26 6.20 -5.45
CA ALA A 108 7.84 5.77 -6.80
C ALA A 108 7.45 4.28 -6.87
N GLY A 109 8.16 3.41 -6.16
CA GLY A 109 7.83 1.99 -6.01
C GLY A 109 6.48 1.70 -5.34
N ASN A 110 5.87 2.66 -4.63
CA ASN A 110 4.59 2.50 -3.95
C ASN A 110 3.40 3.00 -4.79
N MET A 111 3.64 3.25 -6.08
CA MET A 111 2.64 3.72 -7.02
C MET A 111 2.66 2.83 -8.25
N LEU A 112 1.59 2.08 -8.43
CA LEU A 112 1.46 1.15 -9.56
C LEU A 112 0.94 1.90 -10.79
N VAL A 113 1.43 1.50 -11.96
CA VAL A 113 0.99 2.02 -13.25
C VAL A 113 0.57 0.88 -14.16
N LYS A 114 -0.56 1.07 -14.86
CA LYS A 114 -1.03 0.16 -15.89
C LYS A 114 -1.04 0.86 -17.24
N LYS A 115 -0.42 0.26 -18.26
CA LYS A 115 -0.55 0.69 -19.65
C LYS A 115 -2.00 0.51 -20.06
N ARG A 116 -2.59 1.55 -20.63
CA ARG A 116 -3.84 1.38 -21.40
C ARG A 116 -3.47 0.63 -22.69
N CYS A 117 -3.76 -0.66 -22.74
CA CYS A 117 -3.74 -1.44 -23.96
C CYS A 117 -4.92 -1.03 -24.84
N ASP A 118 -4.87 0.15 -25.45
CA ASP A 118 -5.80 0.49 -26.52
C ASP A 118 -5.10 0.28 -27.85
N GLN A 119 -5.60 -0.70 -28.61
CA GLN A 119 -5.23 -0.97 -30.00
C GLN A 119 -5.56 0.20 -30.96
N ASP A 120 -6.04 1.35 -30.47
CA ASP A 120 -6.66 2.39 -31.29
C ASP A 120 -5.97 3.78 -31.27
N MET A 121 -4.71 3.90 -30.85
CA MET A 121 -4.04 5.19 -31.00
C MET A 121 -2.58 5.06 -31.44
N LYS A 122 -2.43 4.88 -32.76
CA LYS A 122 -1.19 5.16 -33.48
C LYS A 122 -0.79 6.62 -33.26
N GLY A 123 0.39 6.83 -32.68
CA GLY A 123 1.22 8.01 -32.87
C GLY A 123 0.75 9.31 -32.22
N TYR A 124 1.15 9.55 -30.96
CA TYR A 124 1.85 10.75 -30.49
C TYR A 124 2.01 10.69 -28.97
N ASN A 125 3.07 11.32 -28.45
CA ASN A 125 3.43 11.42 -27.02
C ASN A 125 2.21 11.61 -26.08
N ARG A 126 1.81 10.56 -25.37
CA ARG A 126 0.77 10.61 -24.32
C ARG A 126 1.35 11.00 -22.95
N LEU A 127 2.05 12.13 -22.90
CA LEU A 127 2.46 12.76 -21.64
C LEU A 127 1.18 13.08 -20.83
N GLY A 128 1.11 12.66 -19.57
CA GLY A 128 0.01 13.00 -18.66
C GLY A 128 -1.25 12.13 -18.72
N THR A 129 -1.16 10.87 -19.15
CA THR A 129 -2.34 9.98 -19.30
C THR A 129 -2.34 8.72 -18.42
N ALA A 130 -1.23 8.46 -17.73
CA ALA A 130 -1.12 7.29 -16.86
C ALA A 130 -1.83 7.55 -15.52
N GLU A 131 -2.75 6.65 -15.16
CA GLU A 131 -3.39 6.61 -13.85
C GLU A 131 -2.50 5.86 -12.85
N LEU A 132 -2.51 6.31 -11.60
CA LEU A 132 -1.72 5.75 -10.51
C LEU A 132 -2.63 5.03 -9.51
N VAL A 133 -2.12 3.94 -8.96
CA VAL A 133 -2.77 3.23 -7.85
C VAL A 133 -1.82 3.25 -6.65
N PRO A 134 -2.18 3.88 -5.52
CA PRO A 134 -1.35 3.89 -4.33
C PRO A 134 -1.43 2.53 -3.62
N ILE A 135 -0.27 2.03 -3.24
CA ILE A 135 -0.10 0.88 -2.33
C ILE A 135 0.84 1.28 -1.19
N ASP A 136 0.98 0.43 -0.18
CA ASP A 136 2.00 0.56 0.89
C ASP A 136 1.99 1.95 1.59
N HIS A 137 1.09 2.11 2.57
CA HIS A 137 0.65 3.37 3.18
C HIS A 137 1.22 3.62 4.59
#